data_AF-A0A9J6FQD0-F1
#
_entry.id   AF-A0A9J6FQD0-F1
#
_cell.length_a   1.000
_cell.length_b   1.000
_cell.length_c   1.000
_cell.angle_alpha   90.00
_cell.angle_beta   90.00
_cell.angle_gamma   90.00
#
_symmetry.space_group_name_H-M   'P 1'
#
loop_
_entity.id
_entity.type
_entity.pdbx_description
1 polymer ?
#
loop_
_entity_poly.entity_id
_entity_poly.type
_entity_poly.pdbx_seq_one_letter_code
_entity_poly.pdbx_strand_id
1 'polypeptide(L)'
;MLLLTTGPHLYYVDPQAMVLKGEIPWSPELRPEPKNFKTFFVHTPNRTYYLEDPEGYALTWCKAIDEVRKATYSQAEDAAS
;
A
#
# COMPACT_ATOMS: atom_id res chain seq x y z
N MET A 1 2.89 -9.84 -7.99
CA MET A 1 1.50 -9.32 -7.93
C MET A 1 1.30 -8.65 -6.58
N LEU A 2 0.61 -7.51 -6.55
CA LEU A 2 0.30 -6.75 -5.33
C LEU A 2 -1.21 -6.79 -5.08
N LEU A 3 -1.63 -6.97 -3.83
CA LEU A 3 -3.03 -7.09 -3.44
C LEU A 3 -3.29 -6.12 -2.28
N LEU A 4 -4.19 -5.17 -2.47
CA LEU A 4 -4.76 -4.34 -1.40
C LEU A 4 -6.11 -4.93 -1.00
N THR A 5 -6.26 -5.32 0.26
CA THR A 5 -7.47 -6.00 0.75
C THR A 5 -8.12 -5.26 1.91
N THR A 6 -9.37 -5.61 2.21
CA THR A 6 -10.04 -5.21 3.45
C THR A 6 -9.29 -5.76 4.67
N GLY A 7 -9.39 -5.08 5.82
CA GLY A 7 -8.56 -5.36 7.00
C GLY A 7 -8.06 -4.07 7.66
N PRO A 8 -7.11 -3.33 7.07
CA PRO A 8 -6.50 -3.46 5.73
C PRO A 8 -5.14 -4.18 5.68
N HIS A 9 -4.83 -4.78 4.53
CA HIS A 9 -3.54 -5.45 4.28
C HIS A 9 -3.02 -5.19 2.87
N LEU A 10 -1.70 -5.25 2.71
CA LEU A 10 -1.03 -5.06 1.43
C LEU A 10 -0.03 -6.20 1.16
N TYR A 11 -0.52 -7.26 0.51
CA TYR A 11 0.22 -8.48 0.26
C TYR A 11 0.93 -8.46 -1.08
N TYR A 12 2.13 -9.05 -1.15
CA TYR A 12 2.81 -9.30 -2.40
C TYR A 12 3.09 -10.79 -2.61
N VAL A 13 2.70 -11.27 -3.78
CA VAL A 13 2.67 -12.68 -4.17
C VAL A 13 3.52 -12.89 -5.40
N ASP A 14 4.23 -14.01 -5.44
CA ASP A 14 4.87 -14.53 -6.66
C ASP A 14 3.79 -15.22 -7.52
N PRO A 15 3.40 -14.63 -8.67
CA PRO A 15 2.29 -15.16 -9.46
C PRO A 15 2.67 -16.43 -10.24
N GLN A 16 3.95 -16.74 -10.41
CA GLN A 16 4.38 -17.96 -11.10
C GLN A 16 4.42 -19.14 -10.13
N ALA A 17 5.02 -18.92 -8.96
CA ALA A 17 5.10 -19.94 -7.92
C ALA A 17 3.79 -20.09 -7.13
N MET A 18 2.86 -19.13 -7.23
CA MET A 18 1.64 -19.04 -6.42
C MET A 18 1.94 -19.02 -4.91
N VAL A 19 2.99 -18.30 -4.51
CA VAL A 19 3.48 -18.22 -3.13
C VAL A 19 3.38 -16.79 -2.59
N LEU A 20 2.80 -16.64 -1.40
CA LEU A 20 2.84 -15.38 -0.64
C LEU A 20 4.28 -15.08 -0.24
N LYS A 21 4.83 -13.96 -0.72
CA LYS A 21 6.21 -13.56 -0.42
C LYS A 21 6.29 -12.69 0.82
N GLY A 22 5.20 -12.00 1.16
CA GLY A 22 5.07 -11.28 2.41
C GLY A 22 3.98 -10.21 2.34
N GLU A 23 4.06 -9.29 3.30
CA GLU A 23 3.13 -8.20 3.50
C GLU A 23 3.91 -6.91 3.78
N ILE A 24 3.41 -5.79 3.28
CA ILE A 24 3.87 -4.46 3.70
C ILE A 24 3.11 -4.10 4.98
N PRO A 25 3.81 -3.90 6.12
CA PRO A 25 3.16 -3.59 7.39
C PRO A 25 2.29 -2.35 7.29
N TRP A 26 1.04 -2.46 7.73
CA TRP A 26 0.08 -1.37 7.72
C TRP A 26 0.12 -0.58 9.03
N SER A 27 0.18 0.75 8.94
CA SER A 27 0.16 1.65 10.11
C SER A 27 -0.38 3.04 9.72
N PRO A 28 -0.73 3.92 10.67
CA PRO A 28 -1.14 5.29 10.38
C PRO A 28 -0.08 6.08 9.61
N GLU A 29 1.20 5.79 9.83
CA GLU A 29 2.36 6.43 9.20
C GLU A 29 2.67 5.89 7.80
N LEU A 30 1.97 4.83 7.35
CA LEU A 30 2.12 4.31 6.01
C LEU A 30 1.83 5.43 4.99
N ARG A 31 2.74 5.63 4.03
CA ARG A 31 2.58 6.69 3.02
C ARG A 31 2.95 6.17 1.63
N PRO A 32 2.02 6.15 0.67
CA PRO A 32 2.36 5.90 -0.72
C PRO A 32 2.92 7.18 -1.40
N GLU A 33 3.87 7.03 -2.31
CA GLU A 33 4.49 8.13 -3.05
C GLU A 33 4.73 7.74 -4.52
N PRO A 34 4.10 8.42 -5.51
CA PRO A 34 4.40 8.15 -6.91
C PRO A 34 5.75 8.76 -7.30
N LYS A 35 6.63 7.98 -7.93
CA LYS A 35 7.87 8.48 -8.55
C LYS A 35 7.66 8.85 -10.02
N ASN A 36 6.91 8.02 -10.74
CA ASN A 36 6.47 8.24 -12.12
C ASN A 36 5.24 7.36 -12.38
N PHE A 37 4.74 7.30 -13.62
CA PHE A 37 3.54 6.50 -13.93
C PHE A 37 3.70 4.99 -13.70
N LYS A 38 4.94 4.48 -13.73
CA LYS A 38 5.27 3.05 -13.57
C LYS A 38 5.95 2.69 -12.26
N THR A 39 6.31 3.67 -11.44
CA THR A 39 7.06 3.41 -10.20
C THR A 39 6.45 4.20 -9.06
N PHE A 40 6.24 3.54 -7.93
CA PHE A 40 5.82 4.17 -6.68
C PHE A 40 6.50 3.53 -5.49
N PHE A 41 6.50 4.26 -4.38
CA PHE A 41 7.02 3.82 -3.11
C PHE A 41 5.90 3.64 -2.11
N VAL A 42 6.09 2.71 -1.19
CA VAL A 42 5.30 2.63 0.04
C VAL A 42 6.25 2.76 1.21
N HIS A 43 6.16 3.89 1.90
CA HIS A 43 6.95 4.18 3.08
C HIS A 43 6.25 3.59 4.31
N THR A 44 7.01 2.87 5.12
CA THR A 44 6.64 2.42 6.48
C THR A 44 7.73 2.91 7.43
N PRO A 45 7.49 2.93 8.76
CA PRO A 45 8.47 3.46 9.72
C PRO A 45 9.88 2.89 9.59
N ASN A 46 9.98 1.59 9.27
CA ASN A 46 11.25 0.86 9.26
C ASN A 46 11.78 0.56 7.85
N ARG A 47 10.97 0.73 6.81
CA ARG A 47 11.33 0.33 5.44
C ARG A 47 10.55 1.12 4.39
N THR A 48 11.23 1.48 3.31
CA THR A 48 10.58 1.92 2.07
C THR A 48 10.57 0.78 1.07
N TYR A 49 9.38 0.45 0.57
CA TYR A 49 9.18 -0.57 -0.47
C TYR A 49 9.16 0.10 -1.84
N TYR A 50 9.92 -0.45 -2.78
CA TYR A 50 10.04 0.03 -4.15
C TYR A 50 9.20 -0.87 -5.04
N LEU A 51 8.16 -0.30 -5.66
CA LEU A 51 7.19 -1.05 -6.44
C LEU A 51 7.13 -0.50 -7.86
N GLU A 52 7.02 -1.43 -8.81
CA GLU A 52 6.86 -1.11 -10.23
C GLU A 52 5.54 -1.69 -10.74
N ASP A 53 4.86 -0.88 -11.54
CA ASP A 53 3.67 -1.23 -12.28
C ASP A 53 3.94 -1.00 -13.77
N PRO A 54 4.24 -2.06 -14.54
CA PRO A 54 4.53 -1.97 -15.96
C PRO A 54 3.39 -1.32 -16.78
N GLU A 55 2.15 -1.42 -16.31
CA GLU A 55 0.94 -0.92 -16.99
C GLU A 55 0.74 0.59 -16.82
N GLY A 56 1.45 1.23 -15.88
CA GLY A 56 1.43 2.68 -15.73
C GLY A 56 0.36 3.23 -14.77
N TYR A 57 -0.19 2.40 -13.88
CA TYR A 57 -1.19 2.79 -12.88
C TYR A 57 -0.60 3.08 -11.50
N ALA A 58 0.68 3.44 -11.39
CA ALA A 58 1.32 3.75 -10.12
C ALA A 58 0.60 4.86 -9.32
N LEU A 59 0.06 5.87 -10.01
CA LEU A 59 -0.73 6.93 -9.36
C LEU A 59 -2.05 6.40 -8.77
N THR A 60 -2.69 5.47 -9.47
CA THR A 60 -3.93 4.80 -9.00
C THR A 60 -3.66 3.97 -7.76
N TRP A 61 -2.54 3.23 -7.74
CA TRP A 61 -2.09 2.50 -6.55
C TRP A 61 -1.90 3.43 -5.36
N CYS A 62 -1.18 4.53 -5.53
CA CYS A 62 -0.96 5.49 -4.45
C CYS A 62 -2.28 6.06 -3.91
N LYS A 63 -3.21 6.40 -4.80
CA LYS A 63 -4.53 6.91 -4.42
C LYS A 63 -5.34 5.87 -3.63
N ALA A 64 -5.44 4.64 -4.13
CA ALA A 64 -6.21 3.58 -3.47
C ALA A 64 -5.64 3.23 -2.08
N ILE A 65 -4.31 3.16 -1.95
CA ILE A 65 -3.65 2.89 -0.67
C ILE A 65 -3.94 4.00 0.35
N ASP A 66 -3.80 5.28 -0.06
CA ASP A 66 -4.06 6.41 0.85
C ASP A 66 -5.55 6.53 1.22
N GLU A 67 -6.47 6.25 0.31
CA GLU A 67 -7.90 6.21 0.58
C GLU A 67 -8.26 5.14 1.63
N VAL A 68 -7.74 3.92 1.47
CA VAL A 68 -7.95 2.85 2.46
C VAL A 68 -7.32 3.21 3.79
N ARG A 69 -6.12 3.82 3.81
CA ARG A 69 -5.44 4.23 5.04
C ARG A 69 -6.25 5.29 5.78
N LYS A 70 -6.70 6.33 5.07
CA LYS A 70 -7.58 7.35 5.62
C LYS A 70 -8.86 6.73 6.18
N ALA A 71 -9.56 5.89 5.42
CA ALA A 71 -10.77 5.23 5.92
C ALA A 71 -10.53 4.38 7.17
N THR A 72 -9.36 3.75 7.30
CA THR A 72 -8.99 2.91 8.46
C THR A 72 -8.73 3.74 9.72
N TYR A 73 -8.12 4.91 9.59
CA TYR A 73 -7.65 5.70 10.74
C TYR A 73 -8.42 7.00 11.00
N SER A 74 -9.24 7.48 10.07
CA SER A 74 -10.12 8.63 10.30
C SER A 74 -11.15 8.36 11.41
N GLN A 75 -11.58 7.10 11.60
CA GLN A 75 -12.45 6.74 12.72
C GLN A 75 -11.73 6.72 14.09
N ALA A 76 -10.40 6.63 14.11
CA ALA A 76 -9.62 6.62 15.35
C ALA A 76 -9.45 8.02 15.96
N GLU A 77 -9.46 9.08 15.14
CA GLU A 77 -9.46 10.48 15.62
C GLU A 77 -10.82 10.89 16.19
N ASP A 78 -11.94 10.47 15.57
CA ASP A 78 -13.28 10.78 16.07
C ASP A 78 -13.65 10.03 17.36
N ALA A 79 -13.08 8.85 17.61
CA ALA A 79 -13.31 8.09 18.84
C ALA A 79 -12.47 8.58 20.04
N ALA A 80 -11.48 9.42 19.79
CA ALA A 80 -10.57 9.99 20.79
C ALA A 80 -10.88 11.46 21.13
N SER A 81 -11.94 12.03 20.55
CA SER A 81 -12.31 13.44 20.67
C SER A 81 -13.67 13.69 21.32
#